data_AF-A0A401FVP2-F1
#
_entry.id   AF-A0A401FVP2-F1
#
_cell.length_a   1.000
_cell.length_b   1.000
_cell.length_c   1.000
_cell.angle_alpha   90.00
_cell.angle_beta   90.00
_cell.angle_gamma   90.00
#
_symmetry.space_group_name_H-M   'P 1'
#
loop_
_entity.id
_entity.type
_entity.pdbx_description
1 polymer ?
#
loop_
_entity_poly.entity_id
_entity_poly.type
_entity_poly.pdbx_seq_one_letter_code
_entity_poly.pdbx_strand_id
1 'polypeptide(L)'
;MLKKLYEFKRELEDRHTFFCFSGPISQELVVEIGNTLEQKMNLEKASRTTILRVFSMVVEEAQNIIRYSDEKCPPDGAEGDAEELSFGVVAIGYEDGHYFVSCGNLVERRKVGKLREKLNRLKEMNKDEIKEYYKKQRRKGPDAGSKGAGLGLIEMARKASRPIEFDFRDADEQFSFFAVKTII
;
A
#
# COMPACT_ATOMS: atom_id res chain seq x y z
N MET A 1 9.20 11.77 -22.87
CA MET A 1 8.71 10.49 -22.35
C MET A 1 9.59 9.32 -22.81
N LEU A 2 9.72 9.04 -24.11
CA LEU A 2 10.50 7.89 -24.61
C LEU A 2 11.97 7.83 -24.15
N LYS A 3 12.67 8.99 -24.10
CA LYS A 3 14.07 9.05 -23.64
C LYS A 3 14.25 8.72 -22.14
N LYS A 4 13.23 8.98 -21.32
CA LYS A 4 13.26 8.74 -19.87
C LYS A 4 12.76 7.35 -19.47
N LEU A 5 12.15 6.60 -20.39
CA LEU A 5 11.63 5.26 -20.07
C LEU A 5 12.75 4.28 -19.71
N TYR A 6 13.88 4.37 -20.39
CA TYR A 6 15.05 3.56 -20.05
C TYR A 6 15.65 3.97 -18.70
N GLU A 7 15.71 5.28 -18.39
CA GLU A 7 16.15 5.78 -17.08
C GLU A 7 15.22 5.28 -15.96
N PHE A 8 13.90 5.32 -16.18
CA PHE A 8 12.92 4.78 -15.24
C PHE A 8 13.06 3.27 -15.05
N LYS A 9 13.27 2.51 -16.14
CA LYS A 9 13.57 1.07 -16.06
C LYS A 9 14.82 0.81 -15.21
N ARG A 10 15.88 1.60 -15.40
CA ARG A 10 17.10 1.49 -14.59
C ARG A 10 16.87 1.82 -13.13
N GLU A 11 16.07 2.84 -12.82
CA GLU A 11 15.71 3.15 -11.44
C GLU A 11 14.96 2.00 -10.76
N LEU A 12 14.06 1.32 -11.47
CA LEU A 12 13.39 0.12 -10.97
C LEU A 12 14.39 -1.01 -10.74
N GLU A 13 15.34 -1.23 -11.66
CA GLU A 13 16.39 -2.25 -11.52
C GLU A 13 17.33 -1.96 -10.34
N ASP A 14 17.79 -0.71 -10.18
CA ASP A 14 18.68 -0.28 -9.10
C ASP A 14 18.01 -0.41 -7.72
N ARG A 15 16.68 -0.26 -7.67
CA ARG A 15 15.86 -0.49 -6.45
C ARG A 15 15.38 -1.93 -6.30
N HIS A 16 15.77 -2.82 -7.23
CA HIS A 16 15.30 -4.21 -7.30
C HIS A 16 13.77 -4.35 -7.28
N THR A 17 13.07 -3.40 -7.88
CA THR A 17 11.63 -3.39 -8.08
C THR A 17 11.30 -4.14 -9.37
N PHE A 18 10.63 -5.29 -9.26
CA PHE A 18 10.25 -6.11 -10.41
C PHE A 18 8.81 -5.90 -10.86
N PHE A 19 7.97 -5.25 -10.04
CA PHE A 19 6.61 -4.90 -10.38
C PHE A 19 6.32 -3.47 -9.92
N CYS A 20 5.74 -2.64 -10.79
CA CYS A 20 5.28 -1.30 -10.47
C CYS A 20 4.05 -0.96 -11.31
N PHE A 21 2.98 -0.55 -10.65
CA PHE A 21 1.74 -0.08 -11.28
C PHE A 21 1.41 1.31 -10.74
N SER A 22 0.96 2.21 -11.62
CA SER A 22 0.50 3.55 -11.28
C SER A 22 -0.78 3.84 -12.06
N GLY A 23 -1.90 4.04 -11.37
CA GLY A 23 -3.19 4.28 -12.00
C GLY A 23 -4.39 3.89 -11.12
N PRO A 24 -5.57 3.65 -11.71
CA PRO A 24 -6.75 3.22 -10.98
C PRO A 24 -6.55 1.82 -10.40
N ILE A 25 -6.84 1.66 -9.11
CA ILE A 25 -6.78 0.38 -8.42
C ILE A 25 -8.20 -0.18 -8.27
N SER A 26 -8.44 -1.35 -8.84
CA SER A 26 -9.68 -2.13 -8.70
C SER A 26 -9.41 -3.48 -8.02
N GLN A 27 -10.46 -4.19 -7.60
CA GLN A 27 -10.31 -5.53 -7.01
C GLN A 27 -9.77 -6.53 -8.03
N GLU A 28 -10.22 -6.43 -9.28
CA GLU A 28 -9.76 -7.28 -10.39
C GLU A 28 -8.26 -7.11 -10.63
N LEU A 29 -7.78 -5.86 -10.65
CA LEU A 29 -6.35 -5.58 -10.78
C LEU A 29 -5.53 -6.23 -9.66
N VAL A 30 -6.01 -6.20 -8.41
CA VAL A 30 -5.31 -6.84 -7.29
C VAL A 30 -5.15 -8.35 -7.50
N VAL A 31 -6.16 -9.01 -8.09
CA VAL A 31 -6.06 -10.44 -8.43
C VAL A 31 -5.01 -10.68 -9.52
N GLU A 32 -4.96 -9.82 -10.54
CA GLU A 32 -3.95 -9.92 -11.61
C GLU A 32 -2.52 -9.68 -11.11
N ILE A 33 -2.35 -8.74 -10.19
CA ILE A 33 -1.08 -8.52 -9.50
C ILE A 33 -0.66 -9.79 -8.77
N GLY A 34 -1.59 -10.45 -8.07
CA GLY A 34 -1.34 -11.72 -7.38
C GLY A 34 -0.81 -12.81 -8.29
N ASN A 35 -1.43 -13.00 -9.44
CA ASN A 35 -1.00 -13.99 -10.43
C ASN A 35 0.40 -13.67 -10.98
N THR A 36 0.67 -12.40 -11.28
CA THR A 36 1.97 -11.94 -11.78
C THR A 36 3.08 -12.13 -10.73
N LEU A 37 2.78 -11.82 -9.47
CA LEU A 37 3.68 -12.03 -8.34
C LEU A 37 4.04 -13.49 -8.16
N GLU A 38 3.03 -14.37 -8.14
CA GLU A 38 3.24 -15.79 -7.96
C GLU A 38 4.15 -16.36 -9.04
N GLN A 39 3.93 -16.01 -10.31
CA GLN A 39 4.79 -16.43 -11.41
C GLN A 39 6.24 -15.96 -11.24
N LYS A 40 6.44 -14.66 -10.99
CA LYS A 40 7.78 -14.06 -10.86
C LYS A 40 8.55 -14.63 -9.66
N MET A 41 7.91 -14.73 -8.50
CA MET A 41 8.54 -15.22 -7.28
C MET A 41 8.84 -16.73 -7.34
N ASN A 42 8.02 -17.51 -8.05
CA ASN A 42 8.32 -18.93 -8.30
C ASN A 42 9.58 -19.11 -9.16
N LEU A 43 9.79 -18.26 -10.17
CA LEU A 43 11.02 -18.27 -10.97
C LEU A 43 12.27 -17.96 -10.12
N GLU A 44 12.12 -17.16 -9.08
CA GLU A 44 13.16 -16.84 -8.10
C GLU A 44 13.27 -17.86 -6.95
N LYS A 45 12.51 -18.97 -7.02
CA LYS A 45 12.48 -20.05 -6.03
C LYS A 45 12.06 -19.58 -4.63
N ALA A 46 11.23 -18.54 -4.54
CA ALA A 46 10.62 -18.13 -3.28
C ALA A 46 9.72 -19.24 -2.73
N SER A 47 9.66 -19.37 -1.40
CA SER A 47 8.75 -20.34 -0.78
C SER A 47 7.29 -19.94 -0.98
N ARG A 48 6.38 -20.92 -1.08
CA ARG A 48 4.94 -20.67 -1.15
C ARG A 48 4.43 -19.80 0.01
N THR A 49 4.99 -19.99 1.21
CA THR A 49 4.67 -19.19 2.39
C THR A 49 5.06 -17.73 2.21
N THR A 50 6.22 -17.46 1.61
CA THR A 50 6.68 -16.10 1.30
C THR A 50 5.77 -15.44 0.26
N ILE A 51 5.43 -16.16 -0.81
CA ILE A 51 4.51 -15.66 -1.86
C ILE A 51 3.17 -15.24 -1.26
N LEU A 52 2.56 -16.09 -0.43
CA LEU A 52 1.29 -15.79 0.22
C LEU A 52 1.39 -14.58 1.17
N ARG A 53 2.53 -14.39 1.85
CA ARG A 53 2.76 -13.20 2.70
C ARG A 53 2.86 -11.93 1.87
N VAL A 54 3.60 -11.95 0.76
CA VAL A 54 3.70 -10.81 -0.18
C VAL A 54 2.34 -10.47 -0.76
N PHE A 55 1.62 -11.47 -1.26
CA PHE A 55 0.28 -11.27 -1.80
C PHE A 55 -0.69 -10.72 -0.75
N SER A 56 -0.67 -11.25 0.48
CA SER A 56 -1.51 -10.75 1.57
C SER A 56 -1.21 -9.29 1.94
N MET A 57 0.03 -8.84 1.77
CA MET A 57 0.39 -7.44 1.97
C MET A 57 -0.10 -6.55 0.83
N VAL A 58 0.06 -7.00 -0.42
CA VAL A 58 -0.45 -6.30 -1.61
C VAL A 58 -1.95 -6.08 -1.52
N VAL A 59 -2.72 -7.10 -1.10
CA VAL A 59 -4.17 -6.97 -0.91
C VAL A 59 -4.49 -5.91 0.14
N GLU A 60 -3.78 -5.88 1.27
CA GLU A 60 -4.01 -4.90 2.34
C GLU A 60 -3.69 -3.47 1.89
N GLU A 61 -2.53 -3.29 1.24
CA GLU A 61 -2.11 -1.98 0.75
C GLU A 61 -3.01 -1.46 -0.38
N ALA A 62 -3.39 -2.32 -1.33
CA ALA A 62 -4.33 -1.96 -2.38
C ALA A 62 -5.73 -1.62 -1.83
N GLN A 63 -6.21 -2.37 -0.84
CA GLN A 63 -7.46 -2.01 -0.15
C GLN A 63 -7.36 -0.67 0.60
N ASN A 64 -6.19 -0.31 1.11
CA ASN A 64 -5.98 1.02 1.69
C ASN A 64 -6.09 2.11 0.61
N ILE A 65 -5.52 1.92 -0.58
CA ILE A 65 -5.67 2.86 -1.70
C ILE A 65 -7.16 2.98 -2.09
N ILE A 66 -7.84 1.87 -2.34
CA ILE A 66 -9.26 1.84 -2.74
C ILE A 66 -10.16 2.59 -1.73
N ARG A 67 -9.90 2.42 -0.43
CA ARG A 67 -10.73 3.02 0.61
C ARG A 67 -10.40 4.48 0.90
N TYR A 68 -9.13 4.87 0.80
CA TYR A 68 -8.64 6.12 1.38
C TYR A 68 -7.95 7.08 0.41
N SER A 69 -7.71 6.69 -0.86
CA SER A 69 -7.23 7.66 -1.84
C SER A 69 -8.26 8.75 -2.03
N ASP A 70 -7.80 10.00 -1.94
CA ASP A 70 -8.59 11.19 -2.25
C ASP A 70 -8.50 11.56 -3.74
N GLU A 71 -7.67 10.86 -4.52
CA GLU A 71 -7.66 10.93 -5.98
C GLU A 71 -8.64 9.88 -6.55
N LYS A 72 -9.71 10.38 -7.18
CA LYS A 72 -10.79 9.59 -7.74
C LYS A 72 -10.90 9.81 -9.24
N CYS A 73 -11.16 8.73 -9.98
CA CYS A 73 -11.51 8.81 -11.38
C CYS A 73 -12.91 8.23 -11.58
N PRO A 74 -13.82 9.01 -12.18
CA PRO A 74 -15.08 8.45 -12.66
C PRO A 74 -14.76 7.46 -13.80
N PRO A 75 -15.47 6.32 -13.89
CA PRO A 75 -15.33 5.43 -15.03
C PRO A 75 -15.79 6.13 -16.32
N ASP A 76 -15.02 5.99 -17.40
CA ASP A 76 -15.33 6.57 -18.71
C ASP A 76 -16.72 6.11 -19.19
N GLY A 77 -17.62 7.06 -19.45
CA GLY A 77 -18.95 6.81 -19.99
C GLY A 77 -20.03 6.39 -18.99
N ALA A 78 -19.77 6.48 -17.68
CA ALA A 78 -20.79 6.19 -16.68
C ALA A 78 -21.75 7.38 -16.46
N GLU A 79 -22.95 7.30 -17.04
CA GLU A 79 -24.12 8.01 -16.55
C GLU A 79 -24.72 7.20 -15.37
N GLY A 80 -24.52 7.66 -14.12
CA GLY A 80 -25.14 7.06 -12.92
C GLY A 80 -24.17 6.85 -11.73
N ASP A 81 -24.63 6.09 -10.73
CA ASP A 81 -23.92 5.75 -9.48
C ASP A 81 -22.79 4.69 -9.68
N ALA A 82 -21.97 4.84 -10.72
CA ALA A 82 -20.82 3.95 -10.90
C ALA A 82 -19.74 4.26 -9.83
N GLU A 83 -19.21 3.23 -9.19
CA GLU A 83 -18.17 3.40 -8.15
C GLU A 83 -16.91 4.05 -8.73
N GLU A 84 -16.53 5.21 -8.19
CA GLU A 84 -15.29 5.90 -8.54
C GLU A 84 -14.07 5.04 -8.19
N LEU A 85 -13.17 4.86 -9.16
CA LEU A 85 -11.91 4.16 -8.94
C LEU A 85 -10.90 5.07 -8.23
N SER A 86 -10.15 4.48 -7.32
CA SER A 86 -9.13 5.19 -6.55
C SER A 86 -7.78 5.08 -7.21
N PHE A 87 -7.09 6.20 -7.35
CA PHE A 87 -5.76 6.22 -7.95
C PHE A 87 -4.67 6.00 -6.91
N GLY A 88 -3.63 5.30 -7.33
CA GLY A 88 -2.44 5.11 -6.52
C GLY A 88 -1.32 4.37 -7.27
N VAL A 89 -0.25 4.12 -6.53
CA VAL A 89 0.94 3.42 -6.97
C VAL A 89 1.13 2.19 -6.10
N VAL A 90 1.47 1.06 -6.71
CA VAL A 90 1.86 -0.18 -6.04
C VAL A 90 3.18 -0.64 -6.64
N ALA A 91 4.21 -0.81 -5.82
CA ALA A 91 5.54 -1.27 -6.21
C ALA A 91 5.98 -2.44 -5.34
N ILE A 92 6.61 -3.43 -5.96
CA ILE A 92 7.02 -4.68 -5.31
C ILE A 92 8.42 -5.00 -5.77
N GLY A 93 9.27 -5.31 -4.80
CA GLY A 93 10.67 -5.60 -5.05
C GLY A 93 11.29 -6.47 -3.99
N TYR A 94 12.61 -6.58 -4.07
CA TYR A 94 13.41 -7.42 -3.19
C TYR A 94 14.71 -6.70 -2.80
N GLU A 95 14.91 -6.44 -1.51
CA GLU A 95 16.10 -5.74 -1.01
C GLU A 95 16.60 -6.40 0.28
N ASP A 96 17.92 -6.41 0.52
CA ASP A 96 18.53 -6.94 1.74
C ASP A 96 18.02 -8.32 2.17
N GLY A 97 17.75 -9.20 1.21
CA GLY A 97 17.25 -10.55 1.47
C GLY A 97 15.74 -10.66 1.74
N HIS A 98 14.99 -9.57 1.64
CA HIS A 98 13.56 -9.51 1.98
C HIS A 98 12.74 -8.95 0.81
N TYR A 99 11.51 -9.45 0.67
CA TYR A 99 10.55 -8.81 -0.23
C TYR A 99 10.01 -7.55 0.44
N PHE A 100 9.75 -6.53 -0.36
CA PHE A 100 9.02 -5.35 0.09
C PHE A 100 7.82 -5.09 -0.81
N VAL A 101 6.79 -4.50 -0.20
CA VAL A 101 5.67 -3.90 -0.90
C VAL A 101 5.66 -2.43 -0.51
N SER A 102 5.52 -1.55 -1.49
CA SER A 102 5.37 -0.12 -1.27
C SER A 102 4.18 0.39 -2.05
N CYS A 103 3.40 1.25 -1.41
CA CYS A 103 2.26 1.88 -2.03
C CYS A 103 2.26 3.37 -1.78
N GLY A 104 1.55 4.11 -2.64
CA GLY A 104 1.27 5.51 -2.39
C GLY A 104 0.02 6.02 -3.08
N ASN A 105 -0.60 7.02 -2.48
CA ASN A 105 -1.82 7.65 -2.97
C ASN A 105 -1.94 9.08 -2.45
N LEU A 106 -2.74 9.90 -3.12
CA LEU A 106 -3.05 11.24 -2.60
C LEU A 106 -3.98 11.14 -1.39
N VAL A 107 -3.72 12.01 -0.41
CA VAL A 107 -4.55 12.21 0.78
C VAL A 107 -4.70 13.71 1.04
N GLU A 108 -5.85 14.15 1.54
CA GLU A 108 -6.06 15.53 1.94
C GLU A 108 -5.07 15.95 3.03
N ARG A 109 -4.48 17.14 2.90
CA ARG A 109 -3.50 17.69 3.86
C ARG A 109 -4.01 17.71 5.29
N ARG A 110 -5.30 17.96 5.50
CA ARG A 110 -5.94 17.94 6.83
C ARG A 110 -5.89 16.58 7.53
N LYS A 111 -5.74 15.46 6.78
CA LYS A 111 -5.63 14.10 7.31
C LYS A 111 -4.20 13.73 7.70
N VAL A 112 -3.20 14.41 7.15
CA VAL A 112 -1.77 14.07 7.29
C VAL A 112 -1.33 14.02 8.76
N GLY A 113 -1.72 15.01 9.57
CA GLY A 113 -1.34 15.06 10.99
C GLY A 113 -1.77 13.80 11.76
N LYS A 114 -3.07 13.45 11.68
CA LYS A 114 -3.63 12.27 12.34
C LYS A 114 -3.00 10.96 11.82
N LEU A 115 -2.77 10.87 10.50
CA LEU A 115 -2.18 9.67 9.91
C LEU A 115 -0.73 9.48 10.33
N ARG A 116 0.05 10.58 10.36
CA ARG A 116 1.45 10.59 10.82
C ARG A 116 1.56 10.18 12.28
N GLU A 117 0.73 10.73 13.17
CA GLU A 117 0.69 10.32 14.58
C GLU A 117 0.42 8.82 14.74
N LYS A 118 -0.55 8.29 13.99
CA LYS A 118 -0.89 6.87 14.02
C LYS A 118 0.25 5.98 13.53
N LEU A 119 0.92 6.36 12.44
CA LEU A 119 2.05 5.61 11.88
C LEU A 119 3.30 5.67 12.79
N ASN A 120 3.62 6.84 13.36
CA ASN A 120 4.69 6.99 14.34
C ASN A 120 4.47 6.08 15.56
N ARG A 121 3.24 6.09 16.09
CA ARG A 121 2.87 5.21 17.21
C ARG A 121 3.07 3.72 16.87
N LEU A 122 2.72 3.30 15.65
CA LEU A 122 2.92 1.91 15.22
C LEU A 122 4.40 1.56 15.06
N LYS A 123 5.22 2.51 14.58
CA LYS A 123 6.66 2.34 14.39
C LYS A 123 7.42 2.15 15.72
N GLU A 124 6.92 2.76 16.80
CA GLU A 124 7.50 2.64 18.14
C GLU A 124 7.10 1.35 18.88
N MET A 125 6.05 0.66 18.43
CA MET A 125 5.57 -0.56 19.07
C MET A 125 6.38 -1.79 18.63
N ASN A 126 6.63 -2.68 19.58
CA ASN A 126 7.11 -4.03 19.27
C ASN A 126 5.97 -4.95 18.78
N LYS A 127 6.30 -6.17 18.33
CA LYS A 127 5.31 -7.10 17.76
C LYS A 127 4.18 -7.50 18.72
N ASP A 128 4.47 -7.66 20.00
CA ASP A 128 3.45 -8.01 21.00
C ASP A 128 2.53 -6.83 21.30
N GLU A 129 3.09 -5.62 21.36
CA GLU A 129 2.32 -4.38 21.51
C GLU A 129 1.40 -4.14 20.30
N ILE A 130 1.89 -4.34 19.07
CA ILE A 130 1.08 -4.25 17.85
C ILE A 130 -0.08 -5.27 17.90
N LYS A 131 0.19 -6.50 18.35
CA LYS A 131 -0.83 -7.56 18.45
C LYS A 131 -1.90 -7.21 19.47
N GLU A 132 -1.52 -6.71 20.65
CA GLU A 132 -2.47 -6.26 21.66
C GLU A 132 -3.24 -5.01 21.22
N TYR A 133 -2.56 -4.07 20.55
CA TYR A 133 -3.18 -2.89 19.99
C TYR A 133 -4.23 -3.26 18.93
N TYR A 134 -3.91 -4.19 18.03
CA TYR A 134 -4.84 -4.73 17.04
C TYR A 134 -6.09 -5.33 17.69
N LYS A 135 -5.92 -6.19 18.71
CA LYS A 135 -7.06 -6.79 19.43
C LYS A 135 -7.95 -5.73 20.08
N LYS A 136 -7.34 -4.71 20.70
CA LYS A 136 -8.07 -3.60 21.32
C LYS A 136 -8.87 -2.80 20.30
N GLN A 137 -8.25 -2.41 19.17
CA GLN A 137 -8.92 -1.65 18.12
C GLN A 137 -10.04 -2.45 17.46
N ARG A 138 -9.82 -3.76 17.21
CA ARG A 138 -10.86 -4.63 16.64
C ARG A 138 -12.10 -4.73 17.53
N ARG A 139 -11.96 -4.64 18.86
CA ARG A 139 -13.09 -4.64 19.81
C ARG A 139 -13.81 -3.30 19.90
N LYS A 140 -13.11 -2.18 19.68
CA LYS A 140 -13.69 -0.83 19.71
C LYS A 140 -14.60 -0.54 18.52
N GLY A 141 -14.37 -1.21 17.38
CA GLY A 141 -15.07 -0.92 16.14
C GLY A 141 -14.46 0.29 15.39
N PRO A 142 -15.03 0.66 14.23
CA PRO A 142 -14.54 1.79 13.44
C PRO A 142 -14.72 3.13 14.15
N ASP A 143 -13.74 4.02 13.98
CA ASP A 143 -13.84 5.42 14.41
C ASP A 143 -14.95 6.15 13.64
N ALA A 144 -15.57 7.15 14.26
CA ALA A 144 -16.58 7.99 13.62
C ALA A 144 -15.98 8.68 12.38
N GLY A 145 -16.58 8.43 11.20
CA GLY A 145 -16.12 8.96 9.91
C GLY A 145 -15.05 8.12 9.20
N SER A 146 -14.65 6.97 9.76
CA SER A 146 -13.76 6.04 9.08
C SER A 146 -14.54 5.11 8.15
N LYS A 147 -14.14 4.99 6.88
CA LYS A 147 -14.68 4.02 5.90
C LYS A 147 -14.27 2.56 6.20
N GLY A 148 -13.73 2.29 7.38
CA GLY A 148 -13.32 0.97 7.87
C GLY A 148 -12.83 1.01 9.31
N ALA A 149 -12.49 -0.14 9.90
CA ALA A 149 -12.07 -0.21 11.31
C ALA A 149 -10.69 0.43 11.62
N GLY A 150 -10.09 1.15 10.67
CA GLY A 150 -8.75 1.72 10.81
C GLY A 150 -7.66 0.66 11.05
N LEU A 151 -7.99 -0.63 10.83
CA LEU A 151 -7.14 -1.76 11.16
C LEU A 151 -6.04 -2.01 10.12
N GLY A 152 -6.19 -1.54 8.88
CA GLY A 152 -5.28 -1.88 7.80
C GLY A 152 -3.83 -1.51 8.09
N LEU A 153 -3.57 -0.30 8.57
CA LEU A 153 -2.22 0.10 9.00
C LEU A 153 -1.64 -0.78 10.11
N ILE A 154 -2.49 -1.24 11.03
CA ILE A 154 -2.07 -2.11 12.15
C ILE A 154 -1.80 -3.52 11.63
N GLU A 155 -2.63 -3.99 10.69
CA GLU A 155 -2.49 -5.29 10.03
C GLU A 155 -1.19 -5.35 9.22
N MET A 156 -0.87 -4.29 8.46
CA MET A 156 0.41 -4.14 7.78
C MET A 156 1.58 -4.22 8.77
N ALA A 157 1.51 -3.44 9.87
CA ALA A 157 2.57 -3.41 10.88
C ALA A 157 2.77 -4.79 11.52
N ARG A 158 1.68 -5.54 11.72
CA ARG A 158 1.72 -6.88 12.30
C ARG A 158 2.34 -7.92 11.36
N LYS A 159 2.10 -7.79 10.06
CA LYS A 159 2.61 -8.70 9.02
C LYS A 159 4.07 -8.38 8.64
N ALA A 160 4.52 -7.16 8.88
CA ALA A 160 5.86 -6.70 8.57
C ALA A 160 6.96 -7.45 9.36
N SER A 161 8.09 -7.70 8.70
CA SER A 161 9.30 -8.21 9.35
C SER A 161 10.12 -7.10 10.02
N ARG A 162 10.01 -5.86 9.53
CA ARG A 162 10.64 -4.64 10.06
C ARG A 162 9.59 -3.56 10.34
N PRO A 163 9.90 -2.50 11.13
CA PRO A 163 8.99 -1.37 11.30
C PRO A 163 8.60 -0.76 9.95
N ILE A 164 7.34 -0.34 9.81
CA ILE A 164 6.85 0.31 8.59
C ILE A 164 7.64 1.60 8.34
N GLU A 165 8.02 1.79 7.08
CA GLU A 165 8.57 3.05 6.57
C GLU A 165 7.46 3.83 5.88
N PHE A 166 7.43 5.14 6.07
CA PHE A 166 6.42 5.98 5.44
C PHE A 166 6.93 7.41 5.27
N ASP A 167 6.34 8.11 4.31
CA ASP A 167 6.61 9.52 4.09
C ASP A 167 5.36 10.26 3.56
N PHE A 168 5.38 11.59 3.68
CA PHE A 168 4.38 12.47 3.09
C PHE A 168 5.08 13.57 2.34
N ARG A 169 4.72 13.74 1.07
CA ARG A 169 5.20 14.83 0.23
C ARG A 169 4.04 15.71 -0.18
N ASP A 170 4.18 17.02 -0.07
CA ASP A 170 3.18 17.95 -0.56
C ASP A 170 3.04 17.81 -2.08
N ALA A 171 1.81 17.57 -2.55
CA ALA A 171 1.48 17.51 -3.96
C ALA A 171 0.97 18.87 -4.45
N ASP A 172 0.06 19.48 -3.69
CA ASP A 172 -0.45 20.84 -3.90
C ASP A 172 -0.97 21.47 -2.57
N GLU A 173 -1.79 22.52 -2.66
CA GLU A 173 -2.37 23.23 -1.51
C GLU A 173 -3.43 22.41 -0.75
N GLN A 174 -4.02 21.38 -1.37
CA GLN A 174 -5.11 20.57 -0.82
C GLN A 174 -4.66 19.14 -0.48
N PHE A 175 -3.71 18.59 -1.23
CA PHE A 175 -3.30 17.19 -1.15
C PHE A 175 -1.80 17.01 -0.84
N SER A 176 -1.51 15.91 -0.14
CA SER A 176 -0.18 15.35 0.02
C SER A 176 -0.17 13.94 -0.56
N PHE A 177 0.93 13.55 -1.19
CA PHE A 177 1.21 12.17 -1.56
C PHE A 177 1.70 11.41 -0.31
N PHE A 178 0.90 10.43 0.13
CA PHE A 178 1.27 9.50 1.17
C PHE A 178 1.96 8.29 0.54
N ALA A 179 3.13 7.92 1.06
CA ALA A 179 3.83 6.71 0.68
C ALA A 179 4.10 5.84 1.91
N VAL A 180 3.96 4.52 1.74
CA VAL A 180 4.26 3.51 2.76
C VAL A 180 5.06 2.38 2.14
N LYS A 181 5.98 1.80 2.91
CA LYS A 181 6.77 0.63 2.52
C LYS A 181 6.81 -0.36 3.67
N THR A 182 6.54 -1.60 3.35
CA THR A 182 6.51 -2.71 4.28
C THR A 182 7.48 -3.80 3.84
N ILE A 183 8.42 -4.18 4.71
CA ILE A 183 9.33 -5.30 4.52
C ILE A 183 8.68 -6.58 5.06
N ILE A 184 8.76 -7.68 4.31
CA ILE A 184 8.04 -8.94 4.56
C ILE A 184 8.96 -10.02 5.11
#